data_AF-A0A4R6SLX6-F1
#
_entry.id   AF-A0A4R6SLX6-F1
#
_cell.length_a   1.000
_cell.length_b   1.000
_cell.length_c   1.000
_cell.angle_alpha   90.00
_cell.angle_beta   90.00
_cell.angle_gamma   90.00
#
_symmetry.space_group_name_H-M   'P 1'
#
loop_
_entity.id
_entity.type
_entity.pdbx_description
1 polymer ?
#
loop_
_entity_poly.entity_id
_entity_poly.type
_entity_poly.pdbx_seq_one_letter_code
_entity_poly.pdbx_strand_id
1 'polypeptide(L)' 'MINVHWWRSGYDDRVHVFLAEQAGEKYAEALCDHTVPADLLTLTDEGTRCVACVLILGDMLADEHERQNIDVAWGA' A
#
# COMPACT_ATOMS: atom_id res chain seq x y z
N MET A 1 2.70 11.52 -5.63
CA MET A 1 2.69 11.04 -4.23
C MET A 1 1.78 9.83 -4.10
N ILE A 2 2.35 8.68 -3.75
CA ILE A 2 1.62 7.41 -3.57
C ILE A 2 0.78 7.52 -2.29
N ASN A 3 -0.55 7.43 -2.43
CA ASN A 3 -1.48 7.55 -1.31
C ASN A 3 -2.01 6.17 -0.89
N VAL A 4 -1.49 5.66 0.22
CA VAL A 4 -1.73 4.30 0.68
C VAL A 4 -2.00 4.25 2.18
N HIS A 5 -2.69 3.18 2.61
CA HIS A 5 -2.92 2.87 4.00
C HIS A 5 -2.39 1.48 4.35
N TRP A 6 -1.89 1.34 5.58
CA TRP A 6 -1.51 0.06 6.17
C TRP A 6 -2.64 -0.42 7.06
N TRP A 7 -3.28 -1.54 6.70
CA TRP A 7 -4.37 -2.14 7.49
C TRP A 7 -4.12 -3.63 7.71
N ARG A 8 -4.56 -4.13 8.86
CA ARG A 8 -4.39 -5.53 9.23
C ARG A 8 -5.55 -6.37 8.70
N SER A 9 -5.22 -7.46 8.01
CA SER A 9 -6.17 -8.46 7.54
C SER A 9 -6.46 -9.50 8.62
N GLY A 10 -7.72 -9.81 8.86
CA GLY A 10 -8.14 -10.91 9.73
C GLY A 10 -8.01 -12.31 9.10
N TYR A 11 -7.57 -12.44 7.84
CA TYR A 11 -7.33 -13.75 7.23
C TYR A 11 -5.97 -14.34 7.60
N ASP A 12 -4.94 -13.50 7.65
CA ASP A 12 -3.56 -13.93 7.86
C ASP A 12 -2.86 -13.18 9.01
N ASP A 13 -3.59 -12.29 9.71
CA ASP A 13 -3.10 -11.42 10.78
C ASP A 13 -1.90 -10.55 10.39
N ARG A 14 -1.72 -10.31 9.08
CA ARG A 14 -0.66 -9.43 8.56
C ARG A 14 -1.19 -8.05 8.21
N VAL A 15 -0.29 -7.08 8.27
CA VAL A 15 -0.54 -5.70 7.84
C VAL A 15 -0.17 -5.57 6.36
N HIS A 16 -1.15 -5.21 5.54
CA HIS A 16 -1.03 -5.06 4.09
C HIS A 16 -1.20 -3.59 3.66
N VAL A 17 -0.76 -3.28 2.44
CA VAL A 17 -0.88 -1.94 1.86
C VAL A 17 -2.11 -1.90 0.96
N PHE A 18 -3.04 -0.99 1.25
CA PHE A 18 -4.25 -0.74 0.45
C PHE A 18 -4.19 0.65 -0.17
N LEU A 19 -4.81 0.82 -1.33
CA LEU A 19 -4.94 2.13 -1.97
C LEU A 19 -6.02 2.94 -1.24
N ALA A 20 -5.78 4.23 -1.03
CA ALA A 20 -6.71 5.09 -0.29
C ALA A 20 -8.11 5.19 -0.92
N GLU A 21 -8.22 4.95 -2.22
CA GLU A 21 -9.47 4.97 -3.00
C GLU A 21 -10.43 3.82 -2.65
N GLN A 22 -9.96 2.79 -1.92
CA GLN A 22 -10.74 1.60 -1.58
C GLN A 22 -11.55 1.75 -0.28
N ALA A 23 -11.50 2.91 0.39
CA ALA A 23 -12.26 3.15 1.60
C ALA A 23 -13.77 3.14 1.32
N GLY A 24 -14.49 2.18 1.91
CA GLY A 24 -15.95 2.02 1.77
C GLY A 24 -16.39 0.91 0.82
N GLU A 25 -15.45 0.22 0.16
CA GLU A 25 -15.74 -0.94 -0.67
C GLU A 25 -16.11 -2.18 0.16
N LYS A 26 -16.86 -3.12 -0.44
CA LYS A 26 -17.21 -4.39 0.22
C LYS A 26 -15.99 -5.27 0.50
N TYR A 27 -14.98 -5.14 -0.35
CA TYR A 27 -13.69 -5.80 -0.23
C TYR A 27 -12.60 -4.76 -0.53
N ALA A 28 -11.49 -4.83 0.19
CA ALA A 28 -10.28 -4.11 -0.18
C ALA A 28 -9.26 -5.09 -0.75
N GLU A 29 -8.54 -4.66 -1.77
CA GLU A 29 -7.50 -5.43 -2.43
C GLU A 29 -6.15 -4.77 -2.15
N ALA A 30 -5.27 -5.48 -1.44
CA ALA A 30 -3.94 -5.00 -1.14
C ALA A 30 -3.05 -4.97 -2.40
N LEU A 31 -1.93 -4.24 -2.35
CA LEU A 31 -0.94 -4.20 -3.42
C LEU A 31 -0.36 -5.57 -3.82
N CYS A 32 -0.40 -6.57 -2.92
CA CYS A 32 0.05 -7.93 -3.23
C CYS A 32 -1.10 -8.83 -3.73
N ASP A 33 -2.19 -8.24 -4.24
CA ASP A 33 -3.42 -8.88 -4.69
C ASP A 33 -4.19 -9.65 -3.59
N HIS A 34 -3.83 -9.42 -2.32
CA HIS A 34 -4.54 -10.02 -1.18
C HIS A 34 -5.87 -9.29 -0.95
N THR A 35 -6.98 -9.98 -1.18
CA THR A 35 -8.33 -9.43 -1.00
C THR A 35 -8.89 -9.74 0.38
N VAL A 36 -9.47 -8.74 1.04
CA VAL A 36 -10.05 -8.85 2.39
C VAL A 36 -11.44 -8.21 2.42
N PRO A 37 -12.48 -8.90 2.91
CA PRO A 37 -13.76 -8.30 3.25
C PRO A 37 -13.61 -7.14 4.23
N ALA A 38 -14.43 -6.10 4.08
CA ALA A 38 -14.36 -4.92 4.94
C ALA A 38 -14.57 -5.21 6.43
N ASP A 39 -15.37 -6.23 6.77
CA ASP A 39 -15.63 -6.66 8.15
C ASP A 39 -14.47 -7.46 8.78
N LEU A 40 -13.50 -7.90 7.97
CA LEU A 40 -12.27 -8.54 8.40
C LEU A 40 -11.04 -7.62 8.34
N LEU A 41 -11.25 -6.32 8.09
CA LEU A 41 -10.19 -5.31 8.14
C LEU A 41 -10.15 -4.61 9.49
N THR A 42 -8.96 -4.55 10.09
CA THR A 42 -8.68 -3.65 11.20
C THR A 42 -7.86 -2.47 10.68
N LEU A 43 -8.37 -1.24 10.85
CA LEU A 43 -7.70 -0.02 10.41
C LEU A 43 -6.54 0.35 11.35
N THR A 44 -5.49 -0.47 11.33
CA THR A 44 -4.27 -0.34 12.14
C THR A 44 -3.05 -0.78 11.33
N ASP A 45 -1.93 -0.10 11.54
CA ASP A 45 -0.63 -0.47 11.00
C ASP A 45 0.20 -1.35 11.96
N GLU A 46 -0.37 -1.71 13.12
CA GLU A 46 0.28 -2.55 14.11
C GLU A 46 0.28 -4.03 13.71
N GLY A 47 1.46 -4.65 13.76
CA GLY A 47 1.64 -6.09 13.56
C GLY A 47 2.74 -6.41 12.55
N THR A 48 2.77 -7.68 12.12
CA THR A 48 3.75 -8.14 11.13
C THR A 48 3.34 -7.68 9.74
N ARG A 49 4.21 -6.94 9.06
CA ARG A 49 3.96 -6.47 7.69
C ARG A 49 4.04 -7.62 6.69
N CYS A 50 3.17 -7.59 5.70
CA CYS A 50 3.29 -8.42 4.51
C CYS A 50 4.56 -8.03 3.73
N VAL A 51 5.50 -8.97 3.59
CA VAL A 51 6.78 -8.73 2.90
C VAL A 51 6.57 -8.34 1.44
N ALA A 52 5.61 -8.96 0.73
CA ALA A 52 5.30 -8.60 -0.65
C ALA A 52 4.85 -7.14 -0.78
N CYS A 53 3.92 -6.70 0.08
CA CYS A 53 3.47 -5.31 0.12
C CYS A 53 4.62 -4.32 0.41
N VAL A 54 5.55 -4.68 1.31
CA VAL A 54 6.73 -3.84 1.61
C VAL A 54 7.62 -3.69 0.37
N LEU A 55 7.88 -4.78 -0.35
CA LEU A 55 8.73 -4.76 -1.54
C LEU A 55 8.09 -3.98 -2.69
N ILE A 56 6.80 -4.21 -2.96
CA ILE A 56 6.07 -3.52 -4.04
C ILE A 56 5.99 -2.01 -3.76
N LEU A 57 5.60 -1.61 -2.54
CA LEU A 57 5.57 -0.19 -2.19
C LEU A 57 6.96 0.45 -2.24
N GLY A 58 8.00 -0.29 -1.83
CA GLY A 58 9.39 0.17 -1.91
C GLY A 58 9.83 0.46 -3.35
N ASP A 59 9.48 -0.42 -4.29
CA ASP A 59 9.75 -0.25 -5.72
C ASP A 59 9.03 0.98 -6.29
N MET A 60 7.73 1.13 -6.00
CA MET A 60 6.95 2.30 -6.42
C MET A 60 7.52 3.63 -5.88
N LEU A 61 8.01 3.63 -4.63
CA LEU A 61 8.64 4.80 -4.02
C LEU A 61 9.97 5.15 -4.69
N ALA A 62 10.76 4.15 -5.09
CA ALA A 62 11.99 4.35 -5.84
C ALA A 62 11.69 5.01 -7.20
N ASP A 63 10.70 4.50 -7.93
CA ASP A 63 10.27 5.04 -9.23
C ASP A 63 9.76 6.49 -9.13
N GLU A 64 8.97 6.81 -8.09
CA GLU A 64 8.51 8.19 -7.86
C GLU A 64 9.68 9.12 -7.58
N HIS A 65 10.65 8.69 -6.77
CA HIS A 65 11.84 9.49 -6.45
C HIS A 65 12.71 9.73 -7.68
N GLU A 66 12.89 8.73 -8.55
CA GLU A 66 13.61 8.90 -9.82
C GLU A 66 12.93 9.91 -10.74
N ARG A 67 11.60 9.81 -10.91
CA ARG A 67 10.82 10.77 -11.72
C ARG A 67 10.95 12.20 -11.22
N GLN A 68 10.86 12.40 -9.89
CA GLN A 68 11.05 13.71 -9.29
C GLN A 68 12.46 14.26 -9.54
N ASN A 69 13.49 13.42 -9.61
CA ASN A 69 14.87 13.84 -9.90
C ASN A 69 15.13 14.14 -11.38
N ILE A 70 14.39 13.54 -12.31
CA ILE A 70 14.46 13.89 -13.74
C ILE A 70 13.87 15.28 -13.96
N ASP A 71 12.73 15.59 -13.34
CA ASP A 71 12.05 16.88 -13.54
C ASP A 71 12.88 18.09 -13.07
N VAL A 72 13.76 17.94 -12.07
CA VAL A 72 14.72 18.99 -11.67
C VAL A 72 15.91 19.14 -12.62
N ALA A 73 16.30 18.09 -13.34
CA ALA A 73 17.51 18.10 -14.18
C ALA A 73 17.33 18.79 -15.54
N TRP A 74 16.09 18.98 -16.02
CA TRP A 74 15.78 19.59 -17.32
C TRP A 74 15.24 21.04 -17.24
N GLY A 75 15.36 21.67 -16.07
CA GLY A 75 14.86 23.03 -15.80
C GLY A 75 15.92 24.12 -15.59
N ALA A 76 17.19 23.87 -15.94
CA ALA A 76 18.31 24.82 -15.77
C ALA A 76 18.95 25.22 -17.11
#